data_AF-A0A1H4ES53-F1
#
_entry.id   AF-A0A1H4ES53-F1
#
_cell.length_a   1.000
_cell.length_b   1.000
_cell.length_c   1.000
_cell.angle_alpha   90.00
_cell.angle_beta   90.00
_cell.angle_gamma   90.00
#
_symmetry.space_group_name_H-M   'P 1'
#
loop_
_entity.id
_entity.type
_entity.pdbx_description
1 polymer ?
#
loop_
_entity_poly.entity_id
_entity_poly.type
_entity_poly.pdbx_seq_one_letter_code
_entity_poly.pdbx_strand_id
1 'polypeptide(L)'
;MTPPHIAAALSDLEREIDADTRGAPYELYIARANAASLQHAQRFEGDQRDTFLAAARNRGFYDPDVQAGWLLEATDDLCMHGLDYNCCPCGCGDVEFD
;
A
#
# COMPACT_ATOMS: atom_id res chain seq x y z
N MET A 1 10.87 -8.49 19.76
CA MET A 1 11.05 -7.03 19.84
C MET A 1 11.39 -6.55 18.42
N THR A 2 10.67 -5.57 17.87
CA THR A 2 10.88 -5.13 16.48
C THR A 2 12.15 -4.28 16.38
N PRO A 3 13.06 -4.55 15.42
CA PRO A 3 14.26 -3.74 15.22
C PRO A 3 13.94 -2.25 14.98
N PRO A 4 14.78 -1.30 15.44
CA PRO A 4 14.49 0.14 15.35
C PRO A 4 14.22 0.65 13.92
N HIS A 5 14.95 0.14 12.92
CA HIS A 5 14.76 0.53 11.53
C HIS A 5 13.42 0.01 10.95
N ILE A 6 13.00 -1.19 11.37
CA ILE A 6 11.68 -1.74 11.01
C ILE A 6 10.58 -0.93 11.70
N ALA A 7 10.76 -0.57 12.97
CA ALA A 7 9.82 0.28 13.71
C ALA A 7 9.66 1.66 13.05
N ALA A 8 10.76 2.27 12.60
CA ALA A 8 10.71 3.53 11.86
C ALA A 8 9.93 3.38 10.54
N ALA A 9 10.21 2.34 9.75
CA ALA A 9 9.50 2.07 8.51
C ALA A 9 8.00 1.83 8.73
N LEU A 10 7.60 1.20 9.84
CA LEU A 10 6.19 1.01 10.19
C LEU A 10 5.51 2.35 10.55
N SER A 11 6.20 3.24 11.24
CA SER A 11 5.69 4.58 11.52
C SER A 11 5.58 5.43 10.25
N ASP A 12 6.46 5.21 9.27
CA ASP A 12 6.38 5.87 7.96
C ASP A 12 5.19 5.33 7.15
N LEU A 13 5.02 4.01 7.11
CA LEU A 13 3.87 3.34 6.51
C LEU A 13 2.55 3.84 7.12
N GLU A 14 2.45 3.94 8.44
CA GLU A 14 1.25 4.41 9.13
C GLU A 14 0.88 5.84 8.71
N ARG A 15 1.86 6.75 8.65
CA ARG A 15 1.62 8.14 8.19
C ARG A 15 1.17 8.20 6.74
N GLU A 16 1.73 7.36 5.88
CA GLU A 16 1.36 7.28 4.46
C GLU A 16 -0.09 6.80 4.30
N ILE A 17 -0.44 5.68 4.94
CA ILE A 17 -1.81 5.15 4.92
C ILE A 17 -2.81 6.19 5.45
N ASP A 18 -2.50 6.85 6.57
CA ASP A 18 -3.38 7.87 7.17
C ASP A 18 -3.56 9.11 6.29
N ALA A 19 -2.56 9.48 5.49
CA ALA A 19 -2.64 10.58 4.55
C ALA A 19 -3.51 10.21 3.35
N ASP A 20 -3.33 8.99 2.83
CA ASP A 20 -3.90 8.51 1.57
C ASP A 20 -5.33 7.99 1.67
N THR A 21 -5.71 7.51 2.85
CA THR A 21 -6.96 6.76 3.05
C THR A 21 -7.92 7.42 4.05
N ARG A 22 -7.64 8.66 4.47
CA ARG A 22 -8.50 9.38 5.42
C ARG A 22 -9.92 9.53 4.85
N GLY A 23 -10.88 8.88 5.50
CA GLY A 23 -12.29 8.88 5.09
C GLY A 23 -12.61 7.93 3.93
N ALA A 24 -11.68 7.07 3.52
CA ALA A 24 -11.91 6.04 2.52
C ALA A 24 -12.81 4.90 3.06
N PRO A 25 -13.61 4.25 2.21
CA PRO A 25 -14.27 2.99 2.56
C PRO A 25 -13.23 1.91 2.86
N TYR A 26 -13.62 0.91 3.67
CA TYR A 26 -12.72 -0.11 4.18
C TYR A 26 -12.00 -0.89 3.06
N GLU A 27 -12.69 -1.17 1.96
CA GLU A 27 -12.16 -1.90 0.82
C GLU A 27 -11.01 -1.14 0.15
N LEU A 28 -11.15 0.19 0.02
CA LEU A 28 -10.09 1.05 -0.51
C LEU A 28 -8.95 1.21 0.50
N TYR A 29 -9.28 1.36 1.79
CA TYR A 29 -8.30 1.41 2.87
C TYR A 29 -7.40 0.18 2.85
N ILE A 30 -7.98 -1.02 2.89
CA ILE A 30 -7.20 -2.25 3.01
C ILE A 30 -6.39 -2.52 1.76
N ALA A 31 -6.92 -2.22 0.56
CA ALA A 31 -6.16 -2.35 -0.69
C ALA A 31 -4.91 -1.45 -0.70
N ARG A 32 -5.05 -0.18 -0.29
CA ARG A 32 -3.92 0.76 -0.21
C ARG A 32 -2.92 0.39 0.85
N ALA A 33 -3.41 0.06 2.05
CA ALA A 33 -2.54 -0.35 3.14
C ALA A 33 -1.70 -1.57 2.74
N ASN A 34 -2.29 -2.52 1.99
CA ASN A 34 -1.59 -3.68 1.47
C ASN A 34 -0.51 -3.30 0.46
N ALA A 35 -0.85 -2.48 -0.53
CA ALA A 35 0.07 -2.02 -1.56
C ALA A 35 1.26 -1.25 -0.95
N ALA A 36 0.98 -0.29 -0.06
CA ALA A 36 2.01 0.46 0.66
C ALA A 36 2.89 -0.47 1.52
N SER A 37 2.29 -1.44 2.21
CA SER A 37 3.05 -2.45 2.97
C SER A 37 4.02 -3.22 2.08
N LEU A 38 3.57 -3.67 0.90
CA LEU A 38 4.43 -4.39 -0.05
C LEU A 38 5.54 -3.50 -0.63
N GLN A 39 5.26 -2.22 -0.90
CA GLN A 39 6.25 -1.25 -1.38
C GLN A 39 7.31 -0.96 -0.32
N HIS A 40 6.92 -0.67 0.93
CA HIS A 40 7.88 -0.47 2.03
C HIS A 40 8.71 -1.72 2.30
N ALA A 41 8.12 -2.91 2.15
CA ALA A 41 8.81 -4.18 2.29
C ALA A 41 9.93 -4.40 1.23
N GLN A 42 9.94 -3.67 0.11
CA GLN A 42 11.02 -3.75 -0.89
C GLN A 42 12.36 -3.19 -0.37
N ARG A 43 12.34 -2.42 0.73
CA ARG A 43 13.56 -1.87 1.38
C ARG A 43 14.30 -2.91 2.23
N PHE A 44 13.71 -4.10 2.40
CA PHE A 44 14.21 -5.16 3.25
C PHE A 44 14.38 -6.45 2.46
N GLU A 45 15.33 -7.27 2.89
CA GLU A 45 15.60 -8.60 2.33
C GLU A 45 15.49 -9.68 3.41
N GLY A 46 15.18 -10.90 2.98
CA GLY A 46 15.09 -12.08 3.85
C GLY A 46 14.23 -11.87 5.11
N ASP A 47 14.74 -12.31 6.25
CA ASP A 47 14.05 -12.27 7.54
C ASP A 47 13.57 -10.87 7.95
N GLN A 48 14.23 -9.81 7.50
CA GLN A 48 13.81 -8.43 7.80
C GLN A 48 12.52 -8.07 7.07
N ARG A 49 12.38 -8.50 5.81
CA ARG A 49 11.17 -8.32 5.01
C ARG A 49 9.99 -9.05 5.66
N ASP A 50 10.21 -10.30 6.06
CA ASP A 50 9.18 -11.12 6.70
C ASP A 50 8.78 -10.54 8.07
N THR A 51 9.76 -10.07 8.84
CA THR A 51 9.51 -9.39 10.12
C THR A 51 8.69 -8.11 9.93
N PHE A 52 8.99 -7.31 8.91
CA PHE A 52 8.23 -6.11 8.59
C PHE A 52 6.78 -6.44 8.20
N LEU A 53 6.58 -7.37 7.26
CA LEU A 53 5.24 -7.75 6.79
C LEU A 53 4.39 -8.38 7.91
N ALA A 54 4.99 -9.20 8.77
CA ALA A 54 4.30 -9.73 9.96
C ALA A 54 3.88 -8.60 10.92
N ALA A 55 4.74 -7.59 11.11
CA ALA A 55 4.44 -6.46 11.98
C ALA A 55 3.40 -5.50 11.36
N ALA A 56 3.36 -5.35 10.03
CA ALA A 56 2.34 -4.61 9.31
C ALA A 56 0.98 -5.34 9.39
N ARG A 57 0.97 -6.67 9.26
CA ARG A 57 -0.22 -7.51 9.43
C ARG A 57 -0.83 -7.37 10.82
N ASN A 58 -0.01 -7.41 11.87
CA ASN A 58 -0.48 -7.23 13.25
C ASN A 58 -1.10 -5.85 13.51
N ARG A 59 -0.82 -4.85 12.67
CA ARG A 59 -1.44 -3.52 12.72
C ARG A 59 -2.67 -3.40 11.81
N GLY A 60 -3.01 -4.43 11.04
CA GLY A 60 -4.11 -4.40 10.08
C GLY A 60 -3.78 -3.76 8.75
N PHE A 61 -2.49 -3.48 8.47
CA PHE A 61 -2.07 -2.84 7.22
C PHE A 61 -1.81 -3.82 6.09
N TYR A 62 -1.52 -5.09 6.42
CA TYR A 62 -1.17 -6.10 5.44
C TYR A 62 -1.99 -7.38 5.66
N ASP A 63 -2.60 -7.87 4.60
CA ASP A 63 -3.25 -9.18 4.55
C ASP A 63 -2.81 -9.91 3.27
N PRO A 64 -2.10 -11.05 3.37
CA PRO A 64 -1.63 -11.78 2.19
C PRO A 64 -2.76 -12.34 1.32
N ASP A 65 -3.99 -12.46 1.85
CA ASP A 65 -5.15 -12.96 1.12
C ASP A 65 -5.90 -11.85 0.38
N VAL A 66 -5.63 -10.58 0.72
CA VAL A 66 -6.07 -9.44 -0.08
C VAL A 66 -5.16 -9.37 -1.28
N GLN A 67 -5.62 -9.94 -2.39
CA GLN A 67 -4.99 -9.66 -3.67
C GLN A 67 -5.08 -8.17 -3.92
N ALA A 68 -3.95 -7.55 -4.31
CA ALA A 68 -3.96 -6.18 -4.84
C ALA A 68 -4.94 -6.03 -6.01
N GLY A 69 -5.40 -7.16 -6.60
CA GLY A 69 -6.41 -7.32 -7.64
C GLY A 69 -7.81 -6.78 -7.32
N TRP A 70 -7.95 -5.47 -7.20
CA TRP A 70 -8.86 -4.76 -8.11
C TRP A 70 -8.08 -4.08 -9.25
N LEU A 71 -6.85 -4.55 -9.51
CA LEU A 71 -6.05 -4.20 -10.68
C LEU A 71 -6.70 -4.79 -11.93
N LEU A 72 -7.64 -4.05 -12.52
CA LEU A 72 -7.93 -4.15 -13.95
C LEU A 72 -6.63 -3.93 -14.73
N GLU A 73 -6.55 -4.47 -15.95
CA GLU A 73 -5.56 -3.95 -16.89
C GLU A 73 -5.82 -2.44 -17.05
N ALA A 74 -4.79 -1.66 -16.78
CA ALA A 74 -4.83 -0.23 -17.04
C ALA A 74 -5.17 -0.02 -18.52
N THR A 75 -6.13 0.86 -18.77
CA THR A 75 -6.50 1.27 -20.12
C THR A 75 -5.97 2.69 -20.36
N ASP A 76 -6.15 3.20 -21.57
CA ASP A 76 -5.80 4.59 -21.88
C ASP A 76 -6.58 5.60 -21.02
N ASP A 77 -7.80 5.24 -20.58
CA ASP A 77 -8.71 6.16 -19.86
C ASP A 77 -8.83 5.86 -18.36
N LEU A 78 -8.60 4.60 -17.93
CA LEU A 78 -8.79 4.16 -16.56
C LEU A 78 -7.52 3.52 -16.02
N CYS A 79 -7.15 3.89 -14.80
CA CYS A 79 -6.06 3.26 -14.08
C CYS A 79 -6.42 1.80 -13.75
N MET A 80 -5.42 1.07 -13.26
CA MET A 80 -5.61 -0.30 -12.82
C MET A 80 -6.71 -0.46 -11.75
N HIS A 81 -7.10 0.58 -11.01
CA HIS A 81 -8.23 0.53 -10.07
C HIS A 81 -9.62 0.78 -10.71
N GLY A 82 -9.70 0.89 -12.04
CA GLY A 82 -10.94 1.13 -12.78
C GLY A 82 -11.52 2.54 -12.64
N LEU A 83 -10.69 3.49 -12.21
CA LEU A 83 -11.04 4.90 -12.07
C LEU A 83 -10.27 5.72 -13.10
N ASP A 84 -10.84 6.85 -13.52
CA ASP A 84 -10.08 7.86 -14.26
C ASP A 84 -8.80 8.20 -13.47
N TYR A 85 -7.66 8.29 -14.15
CA TYR A 85 -6.36 8.49 -13.51
C TYR A 85 -6.35 9.69 -12.56
N ASN A 86 -6.95 10.81 -12.95
CA ASN A 86 -6.99 12.05 -12.16
C ASN A 86 -8.03 12.02 -11.04
N CYS A 87 -8.93 11.02 -11.07
CA CYS A 87 -9.95 10.80 -10.05
C CYS A 87 -9.60 9.61 -9.14
N CYS A 88 -8.59 8.83 -9.51
CA CYS A 88 -8.15 7.72 -8.71
C CYS A 88 -7.50 8.29 -7.45
N PRO A 89 -8.07 8.02 -6.27
CA PRO A 89 -7.54 8.60 -5.05
C PRO A 89 -6.14 8.02 -4.76
N CYS A 90 -5.77 6.89 -5.39
CA CYS A 90 -4.45 6.26 -5.35
C CYS A 90 -3.35 7.06 -6.08
N GLY A 91 -3.62 8.29 -6.52
CA GLY A 91 -2.64 9.14 -7.19
C GLY A 91 -2.20 8.59 -8.54
N CYS A 92 -3.01 7.75 -9.19
CA CYS A 92 -2.63 7.15 -10.46
C CYS A 92 -2.44 8.20 -11.57
N GLY A 93 -3.04 9.38 -11.44
CA GLY A 93 -2.82 10.52 -12.35
C GLY A 93 -1.57 11.33 -12.06
N ASP A 94 -0.92 11.12 -10.90
CA ASP A 94 0.29 11.86 -10.50
C ASP A 94 1.59 11.16 -10.96
N VAL A 95 1.49 9.95 -11.52
CA VAL A 95 2.64 9.25 -12.13
C VAL A 95 2.77 9.66 -13.60
N GLU A 96 3.67 10.60 -13.88
CA GLU A 96 4.13 10.87 -15.25
C GLU A 96 4.88 9.63 -15.76
N PHE A 97 4.29 8.92 -16.71
CA PHE A 97 4.99 7.88 -17.47
C PHE A 97 5.77 8.56 -18.61
N ASP A 98 7.10 8.58 -18.51
CA ASP A 98 8.04 8.99 -19.57
C ASP A 98 8.35 7.80 -20.52
#